data_AF-A0A2K3JB55-F1
#
_entry.id   AF-A0A2K3JB55-F1
#
_cell.length_a   1.000
_cell.length_b   1.000
_cell.length_c   1.000
_cell.angle_alpha   90.00
_cell.angle_beta   90.00
_cell.angle_gamma   90.00
#
_symmetry.space_group_name_H-M   'P 1'
#
loop_
_entity.id
_entity.type
_entity.pdbx_description
1 polymer ?
#
loop_
_entity_poly.entity_id
_entity_poly.type
_entity_poly.pdbx_seq_one_letter_code
_entity_poly.pdbx_strand_id
1 'polypeptide(L)'
;MKQVDKEGYRKYLTDRENPIPEEEIVETTRIVEKFEKFLERFRKSLENASDVEVNKFSKMLIDEGLNTYTSYVALSRYGFFIKNMDLYLAVLELLDGAEVMNVLNERLGEHFGETKRDEILPKDDLPPLGLPSKE
;
A
#
# COMPACT_ATOMS: atom_id res chain seq x y z
N MET A 1 8.62 16.03 16.38
CA MET A 1 7.79 15.55 15.27
C MET A 1 6.35 15.53 15.74
N LYS A 2 5.40 15.91 14.89
CA LYS A 2 3.98 15.65 15.21
C LYS A 2 3.77 14.13 15.13
N GLN A 3 3.08 13.59 16.11
CA GLN A 3 2.60 12.20 16.09
C GLN A 3 1.37 12.11 15.20
N VAL A 4 1.03 10.89 14.77
CA VAL A 4 -0.23 10.59 14.08
C VAL A 4 -1.42 11.28 14.76
N ASP A 5 -2.17 12.07 13.99
CA ASP A 5 -3.42 12.68 14.45
C ASP A 5 -4.55 11.63 14.40
N LYS A 6 -4.59 10.78 15.42
CA LYS A 6 -5.52 9.65 15.49
C LYS A 6 -6.98 10.08 15.52
N GLU A 7 -7.29 11.12 16.29
CA GLU A 7 -8.67 11.62 16.41
C GLU A 7 -9.12 12.29 15.12
N GLY A 8 -8.26 13.13 14.52
CA GLY A 8 -8.52 13.75 13.23
C GLY A 8 -8.66 12.71 12.12
N TYR A 9 -7.77 11.72 12.08
CA TYR A 9 -7.83 10.65 11.08
C TYR A 9 -9.05 9.76 11.26
N ARG A 10 -9.38 9.36 12.49
CA ARG A 10 -10.62 8.63 12.80
C ARG A 10 -11.83 9.42 12.31
N LYS A 11 -11.92 10.71 12.66
CA LYS A 11 -13.01 11.57 12.21
C LYS A 11 -13.10 11.59 10.69
N TYR A 12 -11.98 11.78 10.00
CA TYR A 12 -11.90 11.75 8.53
C TYR A 12 -12.41 10.43 7.93
N LEU A 13 -12.11 9.28 8.54
CA LEU A 13 -12.58 7.97 8.08
C LEU A 13 -14.07 7.70 8.38
N THR A 14 -14.64 8.35 9.40
CA THR A 14 -16.05 8.20 9.77
C THR A 14 -16.97 9.27 9.14
N ASP A 15 -16.44 10.45 8.83
CA ASP A 15 -17.18 11.62 8.34
C ASP A 15 -17.22 11.63 6.80
N ARG A 16 -17.82 10.59 6.23
CA ARG A 16 -17.97 10.37 4.79
C ARG A 16 -19.21 9.54 4.53
N GLU A 17 -19.70 9.54 3.28
CA GLU A 17 -20.94 8.85 2.90
C GLU A 17 -20.96 7.37 3.28
N ASN A 18 -19.80 6.69 3.17
CA ASN A 18 -19.61 5.30 3.57
C ASN A 18 -18.53 5.19 4.66
N PRO A 19 -18.87 5.32 5.95
CA PRO A 19 -17.90 5.27 7.07
C PRO A 19 -17.07 3.97 7.09
N ILE A 20 -15.80 4.06 7.48
CA ILE A 20 -14.98 2.85 7.73
C ILE A 20 -15.41 2.18 9.06
N PRO A 21 -15.56 0.85 9.10
CA PRO A 21 -15.76 0.11 10.34
C PRO A 21 -14.63 0.32 11.36
N GLU A 22 -14.95 0.37 12.64
CA GLU A 22 -13.98 0.66 13.70
C GLU A 22 -12.76 -0.29 13.71
N GLU A 23 -12.98 -1.57 13.41
CA GLU A 23 -11.91 -2.57 13.28
C GLU A 23 -10.88 -2.22 12.21
N GLU A 24 -11.33 -1.76 11.03
CA GLU A 24 -10.46 -1.31 9.95
C GLU A 24 -9.79 0.03 10.29
N ILE A 25 -10.45 0.92 11.05
CA ILE A 25 -9.81 2.15 11.56
C ILE A 25 -8.63 1.80 12.46
N VAL A 26 -8.79 0.82 13.35
CA VAL A 26 -7.71 0.36 14.25
C VAL A 26 -6.55 -0.22 13.44
N GLU A 27 -6.83 -1.08 12.45
CA GLU A 27 -5.79 -1.68 11.61
C GLU A 27 -5.05 -0.64 10.75
N THR A 28 -5.79 0.22 10.05
CA THR A 28 -5.19 1.26 9.20
C THR A 28 -4.36 2.25 10.03
N THR A 29 -4.82 2.62 11.23
CA THR A 29 -4.05 3.46 12.15
C THR A 29 -2.73 2.81 12.55
N ARG A 30 -2.72 1.49 12.84
CA ARG A 30 -1.48 0.76 13.18
C ARG A 30 -0.46 0.79 12.05
N ILE A 31 -0.91 0.66 10.80
CA ILE A 31 -0.02 0.74 9.63
C ILE A 31 0.60 2.13 9.49
N VAL A 32 -0.20 3.19 9.66
CA VAL A 32 0.29 4.57 9.62
C VAL A 32 1.30 4.83 10.74
N GLU A 33 1.03 4.40 11.97
CA GLU A 33 1.98 4.51 13.09
C GLU A 33 3.26 3.73 12.83
N LYS A 34 3.16 2.55 12.19
CA LYS A 34 4.33 1.77 11.79
C LYS A 34 5.16 2.50 10.75
N PHE A 35 4.52 3.16 9.78
CA PHE A 35 5.21 3.99 8.80
C PHE A 35 5.87 5.22 9.45
N GLU A 36 5.18 5.90 10.37
CA GLU A 36 5.76 7.01 11.13
C GLU A 36 7.05 6.60 11.85
N LYS A 37 7.02 5.49 12.58
CA LYS A 37 8.21 4.93 13.25
C LYS A 37 9.30 4.52 12.27
N PHE A 38 8.94 4.05 11.09
CA PHE A 38 9.91 3.72 10.04
C PHE A 38 10.62 4.98 9.51
N LEU A 39 9.89 6.08 9.35
CA LEU A 39 10.41 7.36 8.84
C LEU A 39 11.43 8.01 9.78
N GLU A 40 11.34 7.77 11.09
CA GLU A 40 12.31 8.27 12.08
C GLU A 40 13.76 7.88 11.73
N ARG A 41 13.95 6.70 11.14
CA ARG A 41 15.27 6.19 10.68
C ARG A 41 15.90 7.07 9.60
N PHE A 42 15.10 7.82 8.88
CA PHE A 42 15.50 8.69 7.77
C PHE A 42 15.39 10.17 8.12
N ARG A 43 15.07 10.51 9.38
CA ARG A 43 14.76 11.89 9.82
C ARG A 43 13.64 12.53 8.99
N LYS A 44 12.70 11.70 8.55
CA LYS A 44 11.50 12.08 7.80
C LYS A 44 10.28 12.05 8.71
N SER A 45 9.20 12.68 8.28
CA SER A 45 7.89 12.63 8.92
C SER A 45 6.81 12.36 7.87
N LEU A 46 5.59 12.07 8.32
CA LEU A 46 4.48 11.77 7.42
C LEU A 46 4.21 12.94 6.46
N GLU A 47 4.49 14.18 6.86
CA GLU A 47 4.29 15.39 6.05
C GLU A 47 5.34 15.61 4.96
N ASN A 48 6.50 14.94 5.01
CA ASN A 48 7.60 15.14 4.05
C ASN A 48 8.18 13.83 3.47
N ALA A 49 7.52 12.71 3.76
CA ALA A 49 7.78 11.43 3.12
C ALA A 49 7.42 11.52 1.63
N SER A 50 8.25 10.89 0.81
CA SER A 50 8.12 10.83 -0.65
C SER A 50 8.08 9.38 -1.13
N ASP A 51 8.06 9.18 -2.45
CA ASP A 51 8.19 7.87 -3.09
C ASP A 51 9.39 7.07 -2.58
N VAL A 52 10.51 7.74 -2.29
CA VAL A 52 11.72 7.09 -1.75
C VAL A 52 11.44 6.35 -0.45
N GLU A 53 10.74 6.98 0.49
CA GLU A 53 10.41 6.37 1.78
C GLU A 53 9.30 5.33 1.65
N VAL A 54 8.30 5.58 0.80
CA VAL A 54 7.20 4.66 0.52
C VAL A 54 7.72 3.36 -0.08
N ASN A 55 8.61 3.42 -1.07
CA ASN A 55 9.19 2.23 -1.71
C ASN A 55 10.02 1.40 -0.73
N LYS A 56 10.81 2.06 0.14
CA LYS A 56 11.56 1.36 1.19
C LYS A 56 10.64 0.72 2.24
N PHE A 57 9.54 1.38 2.59
CA PHE A 57 8.55 0.82 3.51
C PHE A 57 7.79 -0.34 2.89
N SER A 58 7.43 -0.23 1.61
CA SER A 58 6.79 -1.28 0.81
C SER A 58 7.63 -2.56 0.81
N LYS A 59 8.93 -2.42 0.55
CA LYS A 59 9.87 -3.56 0.65
C LYS A 59 9.83 -4.23 2.01
N MET A 60 9.82 -3.45 3.09
CA MET A 60 9.69 -4.00 4.45
C MET A 60 8.33 -4.69 4.68
N LEU A 61 7.23 -4.13 4.16
CA LEU A 61 5.92 -4.79 4.24
C LEU A 61 5.92 -6.12 3.49
N ILE A 62 6.57 -6.21 2.34
CA ILE A 62 6.74 -7.47 1.58
C ILE A 62 7.54 -8.48 2.41
N ASP A 63 8.70 -8.07 2.94
CA ASP A 63 9.58 -8.93 3.73
C ASP A 63 8.87 -9.47 5.00
N GLU A 64 7.96 -8.70 5.58
CA GLU A 64 7.18 -9.08 6.76
C GLU A 64 5.82 -9.73 6.46
N GLY A 65 5.44 -9.89 5.18
CA GLY A 65 4.13 -10.44 4.79
C GLY A 65 2.94 -9.54 5.16
N LEU A 66 3.17 -8.24 5.29
CA LEU A 66 2.18 -7.21 5.62
C LEU A 66 1.77 -6.35 4.41
N ASN A 67 2.23 -6.69 3.21
CA ASN A 67 1.94 -6.01 1.95
C ASN A 67 0.52 -6.31 1.45
N THR A 68 -0.49 -5.96 2.22
CA THR A 68 -1.91 -6.13 1.87
C THR A 68 -2.48 -4.86 1.25
N TYR A 69 -3.57 -5.00 0.50
CA TYR A 69 -4.30 -3.86 -0.05
C TYR A 69 -4.71 -2.86 1.05
N THR A 70 -5.20 -3.36 2.19
CA THR A 70 -5.55 -2.54 3.37
C THR A 70 -4.36 -1.75 3.89
N SER A 71 -3.16 -2.33 3.93
CA SER A 71 -1.95 -1.62 4.38
C SER A 71 -1.61 -0.45 3.48
N TYR A 72 -1.64 -0.63 2.15
CA TYR A 72 -1.38 0.48 1.22
C TYR A 72 -2.51 1.51 1.25
N VAL A 73 -3.77 1.08 1.28
CA VAL A 73 -4.92 2.00 1.41
C VAL A 73 -4.84 2.83 2.70
N ALA A 74 -4.31 2.28 3.80
CA ALA A 74 -4.07 3.04 5.02
C ALA A 74 -3.13 4.23 4.78
N LEU A 75 -2.02 4.00 4.07
CA LEU A 75 -1.03 5.03 3.76
C LEU A 75 -1.58 6.08 2.80
N SER A 76 -2.32 5.68 1.76
CA SER A 76 -2.91 6.63 0.81
C SER A 76 -3.97 7.51 1.48
N ARG A 77 -4.88 6.92 2.26
CA ARG A 77 -5.90 7.67 3.02
C ARG A 77 -5.27 8.65 3.98
N TYR A 78 -4.22 8.25 4.70
CA TYR A 78 -3.54 9.15 5.62
C TYR A 78 -2.77 10.26 4.89
N GLY A 79 -2.07 9.94 3.80
CA GLY A 79 -1.39 10.91 2.95
C GLY A 79 -2.35 11.98 2.43
N PHE A 80 -3.52 11.57 1.97
CA PHE A 80 -4.58 12.50 1.55
C PHE A 80 -5.10 13.35 2.72
N PHE A 81 -5.37 12.73 3.88
CA PHE A 81 -5.82 13.42 5.10
C PHE A 81 -4.88 14.54 5.53
N ILE A 82 -3.56 14.30 5.53
CA ILE A 82 -2.55 15.31 5.88
C ILE A 82 -2.12 16.20 4.70
N LYS A 83 -2.69 15.98 3.51
CA LYS A 83 -2.36 16.68 2.26
C LYS A 83 -0.92 16.50 1.79
N ASN A 84 -0.27 15.39 2.13
CA ASN A 84 0.98 14.99 1.52
C ASN A 84 0.68 14.22 0.22
N MET A 85 0.68 14.95 -0.90
CA MET A 85 0.38 14.38 -2.22
C MET A 85 1.50 13.49 -2.76
N ASP A 86 2.76 13.71 -2.37
CA ASP A 86 3.87 12.84 -2.79
C ASP A 86 3.71 11.44 -2.18
N LEU A 87 3.37 11.38 -0.89
CA LEU A 87 3.02 10.13 -0.20
C LEU A 87 1.78 9.48 -0.84
N TYR A 88 0.72 10.25 -1.07
CA TYR A 88 -0.52 9.75 -1.66
C TYR A 88 -0.29 9.12 -3.04
N LEU A 89 0.38 9.85 -3.95
CA LEU A 89 0.63 9.41 -5.31
C LEU A 89 1.58 8.22 -5.37
N ALA A 90 2.63 8.21 -4.54
CA ALA A 90 3.55 7.08 -4.46
C ALA A 90 2.83 5.77 -4.08
N VAL A 91 1.89 5.83 -3.15
CA VAL A 91 1.11 4.64 -2.75
C VAL A 91 0.12 4.24 -3.84
N LEU A 92 -0.47 5.19 -4.55
CA LEU A 92 -1.35 4.86 -5.69
C LEU A 92 -0.59 4.16 -6.81
N GLU A 93 0.64 4.57 -7.11
CA GLU A 93 1.49 3.90 -8.12
C GLU A 93 1.72 2.42 -7.76
N LEU A 94 1.92 2.11 -6.47
CA LEU A 94 2.07 0.73 -5.99
C LEU A 94 0.78 -0.10 -6.12
N LEU A 95 -0.39 0.54 -6.02
CA LEU A 95 -1.68 -0.13 -6.15
C LEU A 95 -2.10 -0.31 -7.61
N ASP A 96 -1.80 0.65 -8.49
CA ASP A 96 -2.23 0.63 -9.89
C ASP A 96 -1.61 -0.54 -10.67
N GLY A 97 -0.36 -0.89 -10.37
CA GLY A 97 0.34 -2.03 -10.99
C GLY A 97 -0.03 -3.42 -10.43
N ALA A 98 -0.77 -3.48 -9.32
CA ALA A 98 -0.94 -4.70 -8.53
C ALA A 98 -1.58 -5.87 -9.27
N GLU A 99 -2.57 -5.59 -10.11
CA GLU A 99 -3.40 -6.62 -10.74
C GLU A 99 -2.94 -7.00 -12.14
N VAL A 100 -2.00 -6.26 -12.74
CA VAL A 100 -1.63 -6.43 -14.15
C VAL A 100 -1.14 -7.85 -14.44
N MET A 101 -0.25 -8.38 -13.59
CA MET A 101 0.33 -9.70 -13.79
C MET A 101 -0.62 -10.84 -13.40
N ASN A 102 -1.48 -10.62 -12.40
CA ASN A 102 -2.54 -11.57 -12.04
C ASN A 102 -3.54 -11.72 -13.20
N VAL A 103 -4.03 -10.60 -13.74
CA VAL A 103 -4.97 -10.60 -14.87
C VAL A 103 -4.34 -11.23 -16.12
N LEU A 104 -3.05 -10.99 -16.37
CA LEU A 104 -2.34 -11.65 -17.47
C LEU A 104 -2.26 -13.17 -17.26
N ASN A 105 -1.91 -13.62 -16.04
CA ASN A 105 -1.89 -15.04 -15.68
C ASN A 105 -3.27 -15.68 -15.88
N GLU A 106 -4.33 -15.06 -15.39
CA GLU A 106 -5.71 -15.55 -15.56
C GLU A 106 -6.09 -15.68 -17.04
N ARG A 107 -5.88 -14.62 -17.83
CA ARG A 107 -6.20 -14.62 -19.28
C ARG A 107 -5.40 -15.65 -20.06
N LEU A 108 -4.14 -15.90 -19.70
CA LEU A 108 -3.35 -16.99 -20.31
C LEU A 108 -4.00 -18.36 -20.05
N GLY A 109 -4.51 -18.58 -18.83
CA GLY A 109 -5.23 -19.80 -18.48
C GLY A 109 -6.55 -19.94 -19.26
N GLU A 110 -7.32 -18.86 -19.38
CA GLU A 110 -8.58 -18.83 -20.12
C GLU A 110 -8.40 -19.13 -21.61
N HIS A 111 -7.35 -18.58 -22.23
CA HIS A 111 -7.14 -18.70 -23.68
C HIS A 111 -6.30 -19.90 -24.12
N PHE A 112 -5.36 -20.37 -23.30
CA PHE A 112 -4.38 -21.38 -23.70
C PHE A 112 -4.31 -22.59 -22.75
N GLY A 113 -5.11 -22.59 -21.68
CA GLY A 113 -5.13 -23.64 -20.66
C GLY A 113 -4.06 -23.47 -19.58
N GLU A 114 -4.35 -24.00 -18.40
CA GLU A 114 -3.53 -23.82 -17.19
C GLU A 114 -2.11 -24.36 -17.32
N THR A 115 -1.93 -25.50 -18.01
CA THR A 115 -0.59 -26.06 -18.25
C THR A 115 0.30 -25.08 -19.01
N LYS A 116 -0.23 -24.44 -20.06
CA LYS A 116 0.55 -23.49 -20.87
C LYS A 116 0.76 -22.17 -20.14
N ARG A 117 -0.24 -21.72 -19.38
CA ARG A 117 -0.11 -20.58 -18.47
C ARG A 117 1.05 -20.79 -17.50
N ASP A 118 1.06 -21.93 -16.81
CA ASP A 118 2.05 -22.22 -15.75
C ASP A 118 3.46 -22.46 -16.33
N GLU A 119 3.60 -22.84 -17.60
CA GLU A 119 4.90 -22.84 -18.29
C GLU A 119 5.42 -21.43 -18.62
N ILE A 120 4.53 -20.46 -18.89
CA ILE A 120 4.89 -19.11 -19.37
C ILE A 120 5.01 -18.12 -18.21
N LEU A 121 4.04 -18.17 -17.29
CA LEU A 121 3.90 -17.24 -16.19
C LEU A 121 3.38 -18.01 -14.96
N PRO A 122 4.24 -18.75 -14.25
CA PRO A 122 3.88 -19.44 -13.03
C PRO A 122 3.29 -18.47 -11.99
N LYS A 123 2.34 -18.94 -11.18
CA LYS A 123 1.73 -18.12 -10.14
C LYS A 123 2.73 -17.69 -9.06
N ASP A 124 3.71 -18.54 -8.75
CA ASP A 124 4.74 -18.27 -7.75
C ASP A 124 5.78 -17.24 -8.20
N ASP A 125 5.84 -16.94 -9.51
CA ASP A 125 6.72 -15.94 -10.10
C ASP A 125 6.04 -14.57 -10.25
N LEU A 126 4.77 -14.45 -9.85
CA LEU A 126 4.05 -13.18 -9.91
C LEU A 126 4.65 -12.18 -8.91
N PRO A 127 4.83 -10.91 -9.31
CA PRO A 127 5.39 -9.91 -8.41
C PRO A 127 4.45 -9.70 -7.20
N PRO A 128 5.00 -9.56 -5.99
CA PRO A 128 4.19 -9.28 -4.81
C PRO A 128 3.56 -7.88 -4.89
N LEU A 129 2.41 -7.72 -4.23
CA LEU A 129 1.76 -6.41 -4.12
C LEU A 129 2.71 -5.38 -3.50
N GLY A 130 2.83 -4.22 -4.16
CA GLY A 130 3.68 -3.11 -3.74
C GLY A 130 5.13 -3.21 -4.17
N LEU A 131 5.48 -4.12 -5.08
CA LEU A 131 6.79 -4.08 -5.72
C LEU A 131 6.93 -2.77 -6.53
N PRO A 132 7.90 -1.89 -6.22
CA PRO A 132 8.07 -0.63 -6.93
C PRO A 132 8.39 -0.82 -8.42
N SER A 133 7.93 0.11 -9.26
CA SER A 133 8.18 0.13 -10.71
C SER A 133 9.63 0.45 -11.08
N LYS A 134 10.40 1.04 -10.15
CA LYS A 134 11.80 1.46 -10.33
C LYS A 134 12.68 0.76 -9.30
N GLU A 135 13.75 0.11 -9.77
CA GLU A 135 14.86 -0.38 -8.94
C GLU A 135 15.81 0.74 -8.52
#